data_AF-A0A5B9E318-F1
#
_entry.id   AF-A0A5B9E318-F1
#
_cell.length_a   1.000
_cell.length_b   1.000
_cell.length_c   1.000
_cell.angle_alpha   90.00
_cell.angle_beta   90.00
_cell.angle_gamma   90.00
#
_symmetry.space_group_name_H-M   'P 1'
#
loop_
_entity.id
_entity.type
_entity.pdbx_description
1 polymer ?
#
loop_
_entity_poly.entity_id
_entity_poly.type
_entity_poly.pdbx_seq_one_letter_code
_entity_poly.pdbx_strand_id
1 'polypeptide(L)'
;MLGGVPSLVPPRPTPATGEALAPPQAPDTASHALPRSPAYDGQGDEPMGRWIAFYHNEPNGSPARITNAAGETLWSVSYTAWGAIQQIHTAKIKNPLRLQGQYEDPESGLSYNRHRYYASQLGQFISSDPLRMLAGENLYAYASNSIEWSDPLGLAPTQSGVPGVANNEFSDWFNNLTPDEFDEEWAKHSDVIKNRLRHPGGMHEWLLVSRANVFKRWGIKAEQIWTWRTPTRSTGGINPNWKHGRAGSTTAHNEVLDIIDSSTSFEQFKRRLNNWASYRLTNGNDDLPAGLRIEGCRT
;
A
#
# COMPACT_ATOMS: atom_id res chain seq x y z
N MET A 1 -17.73 -17.28 -59.06
CA MET A 1 -18.08 -16.20 -58.11
C MET A 1 -18.78 -16.83 -56.92
N LEU A 2 -18.25 -16.56 -55.72
CA LEU A 2 -18.85 -16.62 -54.38
C LEU A 2 -19.58 -17.93 -53.97
N GLY A 3 -18.83 -18.80 -53.30
CA GLY A 3 -19.36 -19.88 -52.47
C GLY A 3 -19.90 -19.37 -51.13
N GLY A 4 -20.97 -20.01 -50.66
CA GLY A 4 -21.63 -19.71 -49.39
C GLY A 4 -20.99 -20.41 -48.19
N VAL A 5 -21.03 -19.74 -47.05
CA VAL A 5 -20.66 -20.29 -45.73
C VAL A 5 -21.89 -20.19 -44.82
N PRO A 6 -22.35 -21.29 -44.19
CA PRO A 6 -23.36 -21.22 -43.13
C PRO A 6 -22.71 -20.81 -41.80
N SER A 7 -23.30 -19.81 -41.15
CA SER A 7 -22.95 -19.34 -39.81
C SER A 7 -23.34 -20.36 -38.75
N LEU A 8 -22.34 -20.98 -38.09
CA LEU A 8 -22.53 -21.78 -36.88
C LEU A 8 -22.34 -20.89 -35.65
N VAL A 9 -23.44 -20.53 -34.99
CA VAL A 9 -23.43 -19.95 -33.64
C VAL A 9 -23.53 -21.10 -32.63
N PRO A 10 -22.55 -21.31 -31.73
CA PRO A 10 -22.68 -22.31 -30.67
C PRO A 10 -23.63 -21.85 -29.56
N PRO A 11 -24.34 -22.77 -28.88
CA PRO A 11 -25.30 -22.45 -27.83
C PRO A 11 -24.64 -21.95 -26.53
N ARG A 12 -25.35 -21.07 -25.82
CA ARG A 12 -25.00 -20.53 -24.51
C ARG A 12 -25.07 -21.64 -23.43
N PRO A 13 -24.05 -21.81 -22.57
CA PRO A 13 -24.13 -22.76 -21.47
C PRO A 13 -25.02 -22.22 -20.33
N THR A 14 -25.96 -23.05 -19.87
CA THR A 14 -26.69 -22.92 -18.59
C THR A 14 -25.80 -23.28 -17.41
N PRO A 15 -26.05 -22.74 -16.20
CA PRO A 15 -25.14 -22.87 -15.07
C PRO A 15 -25.20 -24.28 -14.48
N ALA A 16 -24.06 -24.96 -14.45
CA ALA A 16 -23.89 -26.20 -13.70
C ALA A 16 -23.66 -25.88 -12.22
N THR A 17 -24.37 -26.63 -11.39
CA THR A 17 -24.31 -26.73 -9.93
C THR A 17 -22.89 -26.96 -9.40
N GLY A 18 -22.61 -26.39 -8.22
CA GLY A 18 -21.28 -26.34 -7.62
C GLY A 18 -20.65 -27.70 -7.32
N GLU A 19 -19.41 -27.84 -7.77
CA GLU A 19 -18.38 -28.70 -7.19
C GLU A 19 -17.07 -27.90 -7.15
N ALA A 20 -16.37 -27.97 -6.02
CA ALA A 20 -15.11 -27.25 -5.81
C ALA A 20 -14.00 -27.86 -6.70
N LEU A 21 -13.40 -27.02 -7.55
CA LEU A 21 -12.23 -27.38 -8.35
C LEU A 21 -11.01 -27.62 -7.42
N ALA A 22 -10.48 -28.84 -7.45
CA ALA A 22 -9.19 -29.17 -6.87
C ALA A 22 -8.06 -28.41 -7.59
N PRO A 23 -6.98 -28.01 -6.88
CA PRO A 23 -5.87 -27.28 -7.48
C PRO A 23 -5.12 -28.11 -8.53
N PRO A 24 -4.53 -27.48 -9.56
CA PRO A 24 -3.83 -28.17 -10.63
C PRO A 24 -2.57 -28.87 -10.11
N GLN A 25 -2.37 -30.12 -10.52
CA GLN A 25 -1.15 -30.87 -10.24
C GLN A 25 0.04 -30.27 -11.00
N ALA A 26 1.14 -30.06 -10.29
CA ALA A 26 2.38 -29.55 -10.86
C ALA A 26 2.98 -30.55 -11.86
N PRO A 27 3.63 -30.08 -12.94
CA PRO A 27 4.28 -30.95 -13.91
C PRO A 27 5.48 -31.68 -13.30
N ASP A 28 5.55 -32.97 -13.60
CA ASP A 28 6.58 -33.91 -13.20
C ASP A 28 7.93 -33.51 -13.84
N THR A 29 8.87 -33.01 -13.04
CA THR A 29 10.27 -32.84 -13.44
C THR A 29 11.18 -33.43 -12.38
N ALA A 30 11.66 -34.64 -12.70
CA ALA A 30 12.69 -35.32 -11.94
C ALA A 30 14.07 -34.64 -12.11
N SER A 31 14.89 -34.77 -11.05
CA SER A 31 16.36 -34.74 -11.03
C SER A 31 17.13 -33.42 -10.83
N HIS A 32 16.98 -32.83 -9.64
CA HIS A 32 18.13 -32.38 -8.85
C HIS A 32 17.82 -32.41 -7.34
N ALA A 33 17.69 -33.62 -6.80
CA ALA A 33 17.53 -33.80 -5.36
C ALA A 33 18.84 -33.42 -4.66
N LEU A 34 18.82 -32.31 -3.91
CA LEU A 34 19.86 -32.02 -2.93
C LEU A 34 19.96 -33.21 -1.95
N PRO A 35 21.17 -33.59 -1.51
CA PRO A 35 21.35 -34.75 -0.65
C PRO A 35 20.51 -34.61 0.62
N ARG A 36 19.65 -35.61 0.89
CA ARG A 36 18.98 -35.78 2.19
C ARG A 36 20.06 -35.84 3.26
N SER A 37 20.13 -34.79 4.07
CA SER A 37 21.02 -34.73 5.25
C SER A 37 20.30 -35.34 6.46
N PRO A 38 21.05 -35.93 7.42
CA PRO A 38 20.49 -36.85 8.40
C PRO A 38 19.51 -36.17 9.36
N ALA A 39 18.48 -36.91 9.75
CA ALA A 39 17.61 -36.56 10.86
C ALA A 39 18.46 -36.45 12.14
N TYR A 40 18.20 -35.43 12.94
CA TYR A 40 18.80 -35.31 14.27
C TYR A 40 18.17 -36.40 15.16
N ASP A 41 18.88 -37.51 15.36
CA ASP A 41 18.53 -38.55 16.30
C ASP A 41 18.93 -38.07 17.70
N GLY A 42 17.93 -37.68 18.50
CA GLY A 42 18.12 -37.18 19.86
C GLY A 42 18.60 -38.26 20.84
N GLN A 43 19.81 -38.78 20.64
CA GLN A 43 20.47 -39.71 21.56
C GLN A 43 21.80 -39.09 22.04
N GLY A 44 21.75 -38.43 23.19
CA GLY A 44 22.91 -37.85 23.85
C GLY A 44 22.48 -37.05 25.08
N ASP A 45 22.28 -37.74 26.21
CA ASP A 45 22.10 -37.16 27.53
C ASP A 45 23.42 -36.54 28.05
N GLU A 46 23.87 -35.48 27.40
CA GLU A 46 24.82 -34.52 27.99
C GLU A 46 24.00 -33.43 28.69
N PRO A 47 24.41 -32.93 29.88
CA PRO A 47 23.69 -31.85 30.53
C PRO A 47 23.58 -30.70 29.54
N MET A 48 22.37 -30.19 29.31
CA MET A 48 22.13 -29.08 28.38
C MET A 48 22.86 -27.83 28.86
N GLY A 49 24.16 -27.77 28.58
CA GLY A 49 25.00 -26.63 28.77
C GLY A 49 24.35 -25.47 28.03
N ARG A 50 24.45 -24.28 28.60
CA ARG A 50 23.96 -23.08 27.94
C ARG A 50 24.81 -22.83 26.70
N TRP A 51 24.28 -23.08 25.51
CA TRP A 51 24.97 -22.80 24.25
C TRP A 51 24.62 -21.38 23.82
N ILE A 52 25.64 -20.57 23.55
CA ILE A 52 25.50 -19.16 23.15
C ILE A 52 25.97 -19.04 21.69
N ALA A 53 25.13 -18.46 20.86
CA ALA A 53 25.42 -18.15 19.46
C ALA A 53 25.25 -16.65 19.21
N PHE A 54 26.16 -16.08 18.43
CA PHE A 54 26.18 -14.67 18.06
C PHE A 54 25.82 -14.50 16.59
N TYR A 55 24.82 -13.68 16.30
CA TYR A 55 24.40 -13.33 14.95
C TYR A 55 25.19 -12.12 14.46
N HIS A 56 25.72 -12.22 13.26
CA HIS A 56 26.37 -11.14 12.53
C HIS A 56 25.52 -10.86 11.29
N ASN A 57 24.91 -9.68 11.26
CA ASN A 57 23.90 -9.34 10.27
C ASN A 57 24.45 -8.35 9.23
N GLU A 58 23.92 -8.41 8.02
CA GLU A 58 24.10 -7.40 6.97
C GLU A 58 23.42 -6.07 7.36
N PRO A 59 23.71 -4.95 6.67
CA PRO A 59 23.03 -3.67 6.92
C PRO A 59 21.50 -3.72 6.85
N ASN A 60 20.95 -4.61 6.01
CA ASN A 60 19.50 -4.84 5.91
C ASN A 60 18.92 -5.72 7.04
N GLY A 61 19.74 -6.16 7.98
CA GLY A 61 19.35 -6.98 9.13
C GLY A 61 19.32 -8.49 8.86
N SER A 62 19.61 -8.96 7.65
CA SER A 62 19.67 -10.40 7.36
C SER A 62 20.90 -11.04 8.03
N PRO A 63 20.76 -12.20 8.70
CA PRO A 63 21.90 -12.93 9.24
C PRO A 63 22.88 -13.37 8.15
N ALA A 64 24.13 -12.89 8.15
CA ALA A 64 25.17 -13.35 7.23
C ALA A 64 26.07 -14.43 7.85
N ARG A 65 26.24 -14.42 9.17
CA ARG A 65 27.11 -15.35 9.88
C ARG A 65 26.63 -15.58 11.31
N ILE A 66 26.82 -16.80 11.82
CA ILE A 66 26.59 -17.18 13.21
C ILE A 66 27.86 -17.81 13.77
N THR A 67 28.31 -17.34 14.94
CA THR A 67 29.49 -17.87 15.64
C THR A 67 29.15 -18.38 17.05
N ASN A 68 29.88 -19.38 17.54
CA ASN A 68 29.81 -19.77 18.96
C ASN A 68 30.65 -18.85 19.86
N ALA A 69 30.66 -19.10 21.17
CA ALA A 69 31.46 -18.37 22.15
C ALA A 69 32.98 -18.46 21.94
N ALA A 70 33.47 -19.46 21.22
CA ALA A 70 34.87 -19.60 20.84
C ALA A 70 35.22 -18.89 19.53
N GLY A 71 34.25 -18.23 18.87
CA GLY A 71 34.45 -17.55 17.58
C GLY A 71 34.40 -18.48 16.37
N GLU A 72 34.07 -19.75 16.54
CA GLU A 72 33.91 -20.69 15.44
C GLU A 72 32.64 -20.39 14.65
N THR A 73 32.76 -20.30 13.32
CA THR A 73 31.61 -20.15 12.42
C THR A 73 30.77 -21.42 12.42
N LEU A 74 29.53 -21.30 12.88
CA LEU A 74 28.51 -22.35 12.88
C LEU A 74 27.68 -22.31 11.59
N TRP A 75 27.42 -21.12 11.06
CA TRP A 75 26.65 -20.93 9.83
C TRP A 75 27.09 -19.64 9.13
N SER A 76 27.17 -19.62 7.81
CA SER A 76 27.42 -18.39 7.05
C SER A 76 27.00 -18.50 5.59
N VAL A 77 26.58 -17.37 5.02
CA VAL A 77 25.95 -17.29 3.70
C VAL A 77 26.27 -15.95 3.01
N SER A 78 26.12 -15.90 1.69
CA SER A 78 26.01 -14.68 0.89
C SER A 78 24.64 -14.61 0.24
N TYR A 79 24.03 -13.42 0.23
CA TYR A 79 22.70 -13.18 -0.32
C TYR A 79 22.76 -12.44 -1.66
N THR A 80 21.75 -12.65 -2.50
CA THR A 80 21.40 -11.72 -3.57
C THR A 80 20.75 -10.46 -2.99
N ALA A 81 20.59 -9.42 -3.81
CA ALA A 81 19.99 -8.14 -3.39
C ALA A 81 18.63 -8.31 -2.68
N TRP A 82 17.82 -9.29 -3.09
CA TRP A 82 16.47 -9.51 -2.57
C TRP A 82 16.36 -10.61 -1.51
N GLY A 83 17.50 -11.00 -0.91
CA GLY A 83 17.54 -11.92 0.22
C GLY A 83 17.48 -13.40 -0.17
N ALA A 84 17.62 -13.74 -1.46
CA ALA A 84 17.82 -15.13 -1.84
C ALA A 84 19.24 -15.57 -1.48
N ILE A 85 19.41 -16.79 -1.01
CA ILE A 85 20.74 -17.34 -0.72
C ILE A 85 21.47 -17.55 -2.05
N GLN A 86 22.56 -16.81 -2.26
CA GLN A 86 23.44 -16.97 -3.41
C GLN A 86 24.43 -18.12 -3.18
N GLN A 87 25.03 -18.17 -1.98
CA GLN A 87 26.02 -19.19 -1.64
C GLN A 87 26.05 -19.45 -0.13
N ILE A 88 26.04 -20.72 0.26
CA ILE A 88 26.27 -21.14 1.65
C ILE A 88 27.76 -21.48 1.81
N HIS A 89 28.42 -20.85 2.78
CA HIS A 89 29.84 -21.09 3.07
C HIS A 89 30.02 -22.05 4.25
N THR A 90 29.09 -22.06 5.20
CA THR A 90 29.10 -22.98 6.35
C THR A 90 27.67 -23.26 6.80
N ALA A 91 27.37 -24.51 7.15
CA ALA A 91 26.04 -24.93 7.63
C ALA A 91 26.14 -26.07 8.68
N LYS A 92 26.84 -25.82 9.80
CA LYS A 92 26.89 -26.75 10.94
C LYS A 92 25.60 -26.74 11.75
N ILE A 93 24.88 -25.62 11.72
CA ILE A 93 23.54 -25.45 12.30
C ILE A 93 22.54 -25.00 11.24
N LYS A 94 21.25 -25.19 11.51
CA LYS A 94 20.17 -24.61 10.71
C LYS A 94 19.86 -23.19 11.16
N ASN A 95 19.65 -22.29 10.20
CA ASN A 95 19.18 -20.94 10.44
C ASN A 95 18.00 -20.63 9.49
N PRO A 96 16.75 -20.58 10.00
CA PRO A 96 15.58 -20.28 9.19
C PRO A 96 15.34 -18.78 9.02
N LEU A 97 16.08 -17.90 9.72
CA LEU A 97 15.87 -16.45 9.64
C LEU A 97 16.35 -15.89 8.29
N ARG A 98 15.58 -14.98 7.71
CA ARG A 98 15.86 -14.32 6.41
C ARG A 98 15.91 -12.81 6.59
N LEU A 99 15.32 -12.03 5.67
CA LEU A 99 15.13 -10.58 5.85
C LEU A 99 14.32 -10.31 7.13
N GLN A 100 14.36 -9.08 7.63
CA GLN A 100 13.67 -8.72 8.87
C GLN A 100 12.18 -9.10 8.83
N GLY A 101 11.73 -9.84 9.86
CA GLY A 101 10.35 -10.34 9.97
C GLY A 101 10.10 -11.70 9.30
N GLN A 102 11.07 -12.23 8.55
CA GLN A 102 10.88 -13.42 7.72
C GLN A 102 11.45 -14.70 8.34
N TYR A 103 10.67 -15.77 8.21
CA TYR A 103 11.05 -17.14 8.56
C TYR A 103 10.94 -18.04 7.32
N GLU A 104 11.99 -18.78 7.01
CA GLU A 104 11.98 -19.72 5.88
C GLU A 104 10.95 -20.83 6.09
N ASP A 105 10.18 -21.10 5.05
CA ASP A 105 9.39 -22.30 4.89
C ASP A 105 10.09 -23.24 3.88
N PRO A 106 10.75 -24.31 4.36
CA PRO A 106 11.48 -25.24 3.49
C PRO A 106 10.60 -26.04 2.53
N GLU A 107 9.31 -26.21 2.82
CA GLU A 107 8.40 -27.00 1.97
C GLU A 107 8.06 -26.24 0.67
N SER A 108 7.80 -24.93 0.80
CA SER A 108 7.48 -24.07 -0.34
C SER A 108 8.71 -23.36 -0.95
N GLY A 109 9.80 -23.25 -0.20
CA GLY A 109 10.96 -22.41 -0.56
C GLY A 109 10.67 -20.91 -0.42
N LEU A 110 9.52 -20.53 0.14
CA LEU A 110 9.13 -19.16 0.41
C LEU A 110 9.54 -18.75 1.82
N SER A 111 9.42 -17.46 2.13
CA SER A 111 9.60 -16.95 3.47
C SER A 111 8.27 -16.43 4.02
N TYR A 112 7.84 -16.99 5.15
CA TYR A 112 6.69 -16.51 5.90
C TYR A 112 7.01 -15.15 6.53
N ASN A 113 6.25 -14.13 6.16
CA ASN A 113 6.39 -12.75 6.64
C ASN A 113 5.06 -12.27 7.25
N ARG A 114 4.61 -12.99 8.29
CA ARG A 114 3.36 -12.78 9.02
C ARG A 114 2.10 -12.79 8.13
N HIS A 115 1.75 -11.66 7.52
CA HIS A 115 0.52 -11.52 6.73
C HIS A 115 0.66 -12.08 5.31
N ARG A 116 1.89 -12.27 4.82
CA ARG A 116 2.16 -12.72 3.45
C ARG A 116 3.34 -13.67 3.36
N TYR A 117 3.40 -14.41 2.26
CA TYR A 117 4.56 -15.19 1.87
C TYR A 117 5.39 -14.43 0.84
N TYR A 118 6.71 -14.39 1.04
CA TYR A 118 7.68 -13.69 0.22
C TYR A 118 8.52 -14.67 -0.61
N ALA A 119 8.65 -14.39 -1.91
CA ALA A 119 9.49 -15.14 -2.83
C ALA A 119 10.80 -14.38 -3.07
N SER A 120 11.85 -14.74 -2.32
CA SER A 120 13.15 -14.06 -2.38
C SER A 120 13.85 -14.15 -3.74
N GLN A 121 13.58 -15.22 -4.49
CA GLN A 121 14.08 -15.36 -5.87
C GLN A 121 13.48 -14.32 -6.83
N LEU A 122 12.28 -13.84 -6.55
CA LEU A 122 11.57 -12.85 -7.37
C LEU A 122 11.64 -11.43 -6.81
N GLY A 123 11.95 -11.29 -5.51
CA GLY A 123 11.96 -10.00 -4.84
C GLY A 123 10.59 -9.45 -4.49
N GLN A 124 9.56 -10.30 -4.39
CA GLN A 124 8.18 -9.87 -4.15
C GLN A 124 7.36 -10.85 -3.32
N PHE A 125 6.25 -10.39 -2.74
CA PHE A 125 5.22 -11.24 -2.14
C PHE A 125 4.45 -12.02 -3.21
N ILE A 126 3.96 -13.20 -2.85
CA ILE A 126 3.16 -14.03 -3.76
C ILE A 126 1.65 -13.71 -3.70
N SER A 127 1.24 -12.96 -2.68
CA SER A 127 -0.14 -12.51 -2.50
C SER A 127 -0.21 -10.98 -2.47
N SER A 128 -1.32 -10.44 -2.97
CA SER A 128 -1.63 -9.01 -2.90
C SER A 128 -1.69 -8.54 -1.44
N ASP A 129 -1.23 -7.32 -1.18
CA ASP A 129 -1.30 -6.68 0.13
C ASP A 129 -2.74 -6.66 0.66
N PRO A 130 -3.01 -7.15 1.89
CA PRO A 130 -4.33 -7.08 2.52
C PRO A 130 -4.89 -5.66 2.66
N LEU A 131 -4.03 -4.64 2.73
CA LEU A 131 -4.41 -3.23 2.77
C LEU A 131 -4.84 -2.69 1.40
N ARG A 132 -4.70 -3.48 0.33
CA ARG A 132 -5.11 -3.13 -1.05
C ARG A 132 -4.52 -1.78 -1.45
N MET A 133 -5.35 -0.87 -1.98
CA MET A 133 -4.92 0.46 -2.44
C MET A 133 -4.23 1.31 -1.36
N LEU A 134 -4.37 0.98 -0.06
CA LEU A 134 -3.66 1.70 1.00
C LEU A 134 -2.17 1.31 1.10
N ALA A 135 -1.78 0.19 0.51
CA ALA A 135 -0.40 -0.30 0.45
C ALA A 135 0.44 0.38 -0.66
N GLY A 136 -0.18 1.20 -1.51
CA GLY A 136 0.44 1.83 -2.67
C GLY A 136 0.11 1.11 -3.99
N GLU A 137 0.83 1.48 -5.05
CA GLU A 137 0.54 1.02 -6.42
C GLU A 137 0.94 -0.44 -6.67
N ASN A 138 2.04 -0.90 -6.06
CA ASN A 138 2.51 -2.28 -6.19
C ASN A 138 2.13 -3.12 -4.97
N LEU A 139 1.02 -3.84 -5.07
CA LEU A 139 0.49 -4.68 -4.00
C LEU A 139 1.34 -5.92 -3.68
N TYR A 140 2.37 -6.22 -4.47
CA TYR A 140 3.26 -7.36 -4.29
C TYR A 140 4.65 -6.95 -3.79
N ALA A 141 4.96 -5.65 -3.70
CA ALA A 141 6.28 -5.19 -3.32
C ALA A 141 6.63 -5.57 -1.86
N TYR A 142 7.86 -6.01 -1.63
CA TYR A 142 8.44 -6.13 -0.28
C TYR A 142 8.79 -4.78 0.30
N ALA A 143 9.65 -4.04 -0.42
CA ALA A 143 10.06 -2.69 -0.07
C ALA A 143 10.64 -2.01 -1.32
N SER A 144 10.77 -0.68 -1.30
CA SER A 144 11.37 0.07 -2.42
C SER A 144 12.84 -0.26 -2.63
N ASN A 145 13.57 -0.54 -1.55
CA ASN A 145 14.98 -0.94 -1.56
C ASN A 145 15.25 -1.85 -0.35
N SER A 146 15.70 -3.08 -0.60
CA SER A 146 15.95 -4.09 0.44
C SER A 146 17.16 -3.81 1.35
N ILE A 147 18.00 -2.82 1.02
CA ILE A 147 19.13 -2.38 1.85
C ILE A 147 18.67 -1.36 2.88
N GLU A 148 17.82 -0.42 2.46
CA GLU A 148 17.40 0.73 3.28
C GLU A 148 16.05 0.52 3.98
N TRP A 149 15.21 -0.36 3.44
CA TRP A 149 13.83 -0.56 3.90
C TRP A 149 13.57 -2.01 4.28
N SER A 150 12.72 -2.20 5.30
CA SER A 150 12.22 -3.51 5.70
C SER A 150 10.70 -3.46 5.90
N ASP A 151 10.02 -4.56 5.60
CA ASP A 151 8.60 -4.81 5.92
C ASP A 151 8.48 -5.94 6.95
N PRO A 152 8.64 -5.67 8.26
CA PRO A 152 8.60 -6.70 9.30
C PRO A 152 7.22 -7.32 9.52
N LEU A 153 6.16 -6.68 8.98
CA LEU A 153 4.78 -7.12 9.15
C LEU A 153 4.22 -7.84 7.92
N GLY A 154 4.86 -7.71 6.76
CA GLY A 154 4.27 -8.11 5.50
C GLY A 154 3.07 -7.22 5.12
N LEU A 155 3.08 -5.95 5.55
CA LEU A 155 2.09 -4.92 5.22
C LEU A 155 2.92 -3.69 4.85
N ALA A 156 2.74 -3.17 3.62
CA ALA A 156 3.62 -2.18 2.97
C ALA A 156 4.47 -1.34 3.95
N PRO A 157 5.81 -1.44 3.87
CA PRO A 157 6.67 -0.70 4.76
C PRO A 157 6.57 0.78 4.42
N THR A 158 6.38 1.64 5.41
CA THR A 158 7.00 2.98 5.45
C THR A 158 6.59 3.70 6.74
N GLN A 159 7.57 3.95 7.62
CA GLN A 159 7.62 5.28 8.23
C GLN A 159 7.86 6.24 7.07
N SER A 160 6.81 6.92 6.62
CA SER A 160 6.82 7.75 5.42
C SER A 160 7.51 9.09 5.66
N GLY A 161 8.21 9.31 6.79
CA GLY A 161 8.58 10.64 7.30
C GLY A 161 7.36 11.50 7.69
N VAL A 162 6.21 11.26 7.05
CA VAL A 162 4.89 11.84 7.31
C VAL A 162 4.30 11.23 8.59
N PRO A 163 4.05 12.03 9.63
CA PRO A 163 3.50 11.53 10.89
C PRO A 163 2.05 11.05 10.76
N GLY A 164 1.58 10.36 11.82
CA GLY A 164 0.20 9.93 11.94
C GLY A 164 -0.76 11.09 12.24
N VAL A 165 -2.06 10.84 12.13
CA VAL A 165 -3.10 11.83 12.52
C VAL A 165 -3.34 11.90 14.03
N ALA A 166 -2.68 11.05 14.82
CA ALA A 166 -2.80 11.06 16.27
C ALA A 166 -2.16 12.33 16.85
N ASN A 167 -2.72 12.82 17.96
CA ASN A 167 -2.14 13.92 18.74
C ASN A 167 -1.79 15.19 17.93
N ASN A 168 -2.50 15.45 16.82
CA ASN A 168 -2.25 16.55 15.87
C ASN A 168 -0.88 16.52 15.17
N GLU A 169 -0.11 15.43 15.25
CA GLU A 169 1.25 15.36 14.68
C GLU A 169 1.24 15.63 13.16
N PHE A 170 0.30 15.03 12.42
CA PHE A 170 0.13 15.31 10.99
C PHE A 170 -0.24 16.77 10.71
N SER A 171 -1.13 17.36 11.51
CA SER A 171 -1.51 18.76 11.31
C SER A 171 -0.34 19.70 11.51
N ASP A 172 0.42 19.50 12.59
CA ASP A 172 1.58 20.34 12.90
C ASP A 172 2.64 20.20 11.81
N TRP A 173 2.93 18.97 11.38
CA TRP A 173 3.82 18.71 10.25
C TRP A 173 3.32 19.39 8.97
N PHE A 174 2.08 19.16 8.57
CA PHE A 174 1.51 19.70 7.34
C PHE A 174 1.51 21.23 7.37
N ASN A 175 1.13 21.83 8.50
CA ASN A 175 0.98 23.28 8.63
C ASN A 175 2.33 24.01 8.67
N ASN A 176 3.37 23.41 9.27
CA ASN A 176 4.68 24.03 9.42
C ASN A 176 5.58 23.96 8.17
N LEU A 177 5.31 23.05 7.23
CA LEU A 177 6.05 23.02 5.97
C LEU A 177 5.79 24.29 5.16
N THR A 178 6.81 24.80 4.47
CA THR A 178 6.62 25.76 3.38
C THR A 178 5.99 25.05 2.16
N PRO A 179 5.41 25.79 1.19
CA PRO A 179 4.85 25.16 0.01
C PRO A 179 5.87 24.36 -0.82
N ASP A 180 7.12 24.81 -0.89
CA ASP A 180 8.15 24.13 -1.68
C ASP A 180 8.65 22.86 -0.97
N GLU A 181 8.85 22.90 0.36
CA GLU A 181 9.14 21.68 1.14
C GLU A 181 7.99 20.68 1.05
N PHE A 182 6.74 21.17 1.08
CA PHE A 182 5.59 20.30 0.91
C PHE A 182 5.55 19.66 -0.49
N ASP A 183 5.96 20.36 -1.55
CA ASP A 183 6.02 19.79 -2.89
C ASP A 183 7.05 18.66 -2.99
N GLU A 184 8.18 18.77 -2.29
CA GLU A 184 9.17 17.68 -2.18
C GLU A 184 8.59 16.46 -1.46
N GLU A 185 7.92 16.68 -0.32
CA GLU A 185 7.25 15.63 0.43
C GLU A 185 6.09 15.01 -0.36
N TRP A 186 5.35 15.83 -1.10
CA TRP A 186 4.26 15.39 -1.97
C TRP A 186 4.76 14.50 -3.10
N ALA A 187 5.87 14.86 -3.75
CA ALA A 187 6.48 14.06 -4.81
C ALA A 187 6.86 12.65 -4.34
N LYS A 188 7.25 12.50 -3.07
CA LYS A 188 7.69 11.22 -2.47
C LYS A 188 6.53 10.45 -1.82
N HIS A 189 5.57 11.15 -1.22
CA HIS A 189 4.63 10.58 -0.24
C HIS A 189 3.16 10.96 -0.48
N SER A 190 2.78 11.39 -1.69
CA SER A 190 1.42 11.85 -1.98
C SER A 190 0.32 10.87 -1.54
N ASP A 191 0.50 9.56 -1.71
CA ASP A 191 -0.49 8.56 -1.28
C ASP A 191 -0.72 8.55 0.23
N VAL A 192 0.35 8.62 1.02
CA VAL A 192 0.25 8.68 2.48
C VAL A 192 -0.41 9.99 2.89
N ILE A 193 0.02 11.12 2.33
CA ILE A 193 -0.53 12.43 2.66
C ILE A 193 -2.03 12.49 2.33
N LYS A 194 -2.44 11.99 1.16
CA LYS A 194 -3.87 11.85 0.79
C LYS A 194 -4.62 11.01 1.81
N ASN A 195 -4.05 9.90 2.27
CA ASN A 195 -4.69 9.04 3.27
C ASN A 195 -4.85 9.72 4.63
N ARG A 196 -3.89 10.54 5.06
CA ARG A 196 -4.01 11.33 6.31
C ARG A 196 -5.06 12.45 6.17
N LEU A 197 -5.10 13.13 5.03
CA LEU A 197 -6.12 14.15 4.75
C LEU A 197 -7.53 13.56 4.60
N ARG A 198 -7.65 12.30 4.15
CA ARG A 198 -8.91 11.55 4.08
C ARG A 198 -9.43 11.05 5.42
N HIS A 199 -8.66 11.18 6.50
CA HIS A 199 -9.07 10.67 7.81
C HIS A 199 -10.02 11.64 8.53
N PRO A 200 -11.04 11.16 9.26
CA PRO A 200 -11.61 9.82 9.17
C PRO A 200 -12.38 9.62 7.85
N GLY A 201 -12.47 8.37 7.41
CA GLY A 201 -13.21 8.02 6.18
C GLY A 201 -14.72 8.26 6.28
N GLY A 202 -15.43 8.09 5.16
CA GLY A 202 -16.88 8.33 5.09
C GLY A 202 -17.27 9.80 4.87
N MET A 203 -16.28 10.64 4.53
CA MET A 203 -16.44 12.06 4.23
C MET A 203 -16.09 12.32 2.75
N HIS A 204 -16.89 13.14 2.08
CA HIS A 204 -16.60 13.70 0.76
C HIS A 204 -15.84 15.01 0.90
N GLU A 205 -14.81 15.16 0.08
CA GLU A 205 -13.87 16.26 0.10
C GLU A 205 -14.24 17.26 -0.99
N TRP A 206 -14.49 18.52 -0.63
CA TRP A 206 -14.70 19.59 -1.62
C TRP A 206 -13.38 20.22 -2.07
N LEU A 207 -12.42 20.29 -1.13
CA LEU A 207 -11.01 20.42 -1.44
C LEU A 207 -10.46 19.04 -1.78
N LEU A 208 -10.55 18.67 -3.06
CA LEU A 208 -10.14 17.33 -3.52
C LEU A 208 -8.67 17.08 -3.21
N VAL A 209 -8.42 16.18 -2.26
CA VAL A 209 -7.08 15.99 -1.66
C VAL A 209 -6.03 15.53 -2.67
N SER A 210 -6.42 15.11 -3.87
CA SER A 210 -5.50 14.90 -5.01
C SER A 210 -4.77 16.17 -5.45
N ARG A 211 -5.15 17.34 -4.93
CA ARG A 211 -4.53 18.66 -5.17
C ARG A 211 -4.07 19.33 -3.86
N ALA A 212 -3.70 18.55 -2.85
CA ALA A 212 -3.26 19.11 -1.56
C ALA A 212 -2.07 20.08 -1.69
N ASN A 213 -1.19 19.88 -2.67
CA ASN A 213 -0.11 20.80 -3.01
C ASN A 213 -0.60 22.20 -3.42
N VAL A 214 -1.69 22.26 -4.21
CA VAL A 214 -2.34 23.52 -4.57
C VAL A 214 -2.91 24.21 -3.32
N PHE A 215 -3.57 23.45 -2.44
CA PHE A 215 -4.15 23.99 -1.22
C PHE A 215 -3.09 24.51 -0.26
N LYS A 216 -1.94 23.84 -0.20
CA LYS A 216 -0.79 24.29 0.58
C LYS A 216 -0.27 25.63 0.08
N ARG A 217 -0.18 25.83 -1.25
CA ARG A 217 0.18 27.11 -1.88
C ARG A 217 -0.87 28.21 -1.64
N TRP A 218 -2.13 27.84 -1.44
CA TRP A 218 -3.18 28.77 -1.01
C TRP A 218 -3.21 29.06 0.49
N GLY A 219 -2.30 28.47 1.29
CA GLY A 219 -2.23 28.68 2.73
C GLY A 219 -3.32 27.97 3.52
N ILE A 220 -3.94 26.94 2.94
CA ILE A 220 -4.97 26.13 3.60
C ILE A 220 -4.32 25.17 4.59
N LYS A 221 -4.86 25.11 5.80
CA LYS A 221 -4.41 24.21 6.88
C LYS A 221 -5.10 22.84 6.82
N ALA A 222 -4.47 21.83 7.41
CA ALA A 222 -5.01 20.47 7.45
C ALA A 222 -6.42 20.41 8.09
N GLU A 223 -6.65 21.17 9.15
CA GLU A 223 -7.92 21.22 9.87
C GLU A 223 -9.04 21.83 9.02
N GLN A 224 -8.71 22.80 8.15
CA GLN A 224 -9.66 23.39 7.23
C GLN A 224 -10.10 22.36 6.18
N ILE A 225 -9.16 21.59 5.63
CA ILE A 225 -9.47 20.49 4.72
C ILE A 225 -10.41 19.49 5.40
N TRP A 226 -10.18 19.16 6.67
CA TRP A 226 -11.02 18.21 7.39
C TRP A 226 -12.41 18.71 7.74
N THR A 227 -12.51 19.97 8.15
CA THR A 227 -13.78 20.60 8.57
C THR A 227 -14.66 20.97 7.38
N TRP A 228 -14.07 21.20 6.20
CA TRP A 228 -14.80 21.51 4.97
C TRP A 228 -15.12 20.28 4.14
N ARG A 229 -15.52 19.20 4.82
CA ARG A 229 -16.03 17.98 4.22
C ARG A 229 -17.49 17.77 4.56
N THR A 230 -18.18 17.02 3.72
CA THR A 230 -19.58 16.62 3.95
C THR A 230 -19.64 15.10 4.06
N PRO A 231 -20.46 14.49 4.93
CA PRO A 231 -20.60 13.03 4.94
C PRO A 231 -20.97 12.49 3.54
N THR A 232 -20.32 11.41 3.09
CA THR A 232 -20.57 10.84 1.75
C THR A 232 -22.04 10.45 1.56
N ARG A 233 -22.68 9.97 2.64
CA ARG A 233 -24.10 9.60 2.68
C ARG A 233 -25.06 10.75 2.38
N SER A 234 -24.65 11.99 2.66
CA SER A 234 -25.44 13.21 2.41
C SER A 234 -24.93 13.97 1.19
N THR A 235 -23.95 13.43 0.46
CA THR A 235 -23.37 14.08 -0.71
C THR A 235 -23.98 13.54 -1.99
N GLY A 236 -24.48 14.45 -2.80
CA GLY A 236 -25.07 14.20 -4.10
C GLY A 236 -25.59 15.51 -4.67
N GLY A 237 -26.26 15.41 -5.81
CA GLY A 237 -26.73 16.62 -6.45
C GLY A 237 -27.53 16.34 -7.71
N ILE A 238 -27.76 17.40 -8.45
CA ILE A 238 -28.66 17.48 -9.59
C ILE A 238 -27.88 17.79 -10.87
N ASN A 239 -28.52 17.57 -12.02
CA ASN A 239 -28.04 17.94 -13.35
C ASN A 239 -26.65 17.40 -13.76
N PRO A 240 -26.52 16.09 -14.02
CA PRO A 240 -27.54 15.04 -13.83
C PRO A 240 -27.62 14.61 -12.36
N ASN A 241 -28.71 13.95 -11.96
CA ASN A 241 -28.81 13.44 -10.60
C ASN A 241 -27.63 12.50 -10.29
N TRP A 242 -26.89 12.79 -9.22
CA TRP A 242 -25.71 12.02 -8.84
C TRP A 242 -25.67 11.81 -7.33
N LYS A 243 -25.06 10.68 -6.93
CA LYS A 243 -24.75 10.37 -5.54
C LYS A 243 -23.30 9.96 -5.45
N HIS A 244 -22.68 10.27 -4.32
CA HIS A 244 -21.30 9.89 -4.06
C HIS A 244 -21.09 8.37 -4.26
N GLY A 245 -20.01 7.99 -4.96
CA GLY A 245 -19.67 6.59 -5.24
C GLY A 245 -20.46 5.94 -6.39
N ARG A 246 -21.27 6.70 -7.14
CA ARG A 246 -21.94 6.23 -8.37
C ARG A 246 -21.38 6.93 -9.61
N ALA A 247 -21.72 6.45 -10.81
CA ALA A 247 -21.17 6.96 -12.08
C ALA A 247 -21.23 8.49 -12.23
N GLY A 248 -22.33 9.14 -11.82
CA GLY A 248 -22.46 10.60 -11.89
C GLY A 248 -21.50 11.38 -10.96
N SER A 249 -20.94 10.74 -9.93
CA SER A 249 -19.97 11.40 -9.04
C SER A 249 -18.61 11.61 -9.70
N THR A 250 -18.22 10.80 -10.68
CA THR A 250 -16.97 11.00 -11.43
C THR A 250 -17.00 12.31 -12.20
N THR A 251 -18.12 12.61 -12.86
CA THR A 251 -18.30 13.87 -13.57
C THR A 251 -18.24 15.07 -12.62
N ALA A 252 -18.95 15.00 -11.49
CA ALA A 252 -18.89 16.06 -10.47
C ALA A 252 -17.47 16.28 -9.93
N HIS A 253 -16.72 15.20 -9.67
CA HIS A 253 -15.32 15.30 -9.26
C HIS A 253 -14.45 15.98 -10.31
N ASN A 254 -14.57 15.61 -11.59
CA ASN A 254 -13.77 16.20 -12.66
C ASN A 254 -14.04 17.70 -12.82
N GLU A 255 -15.31 18.13 -12.74
CA GLU A 255 -15.66 19.55 -12.81
C GLU A 255 -15.07 20.35 -11.63
N VAL A 256 -15.09 19.78 -10.41
CA VAL A 256 -14.48 20.40 -9.23
C VAL A 256 -12.95 20.43 -9.34
N LEU A 257 -12.32 19.38 -9.89
CA LEU A 257 -10.89 19.38 -10.20
C LEU A 257 -10.54 20.49 -11.19
N ASP A 258 -11.31 20.66 -12.26
CA ASP A 258 -11.09 21.74 -13.23
C ASP A 258 -11.19 23.11 -12.56
N ILE A 259 -12.14 23.31 -11.63
CA ILE A 259 -12.25 24.55 -10.86
C ILE A 259 -11.01 24.77 -9.98
N ILE A 260 -10.47 23.73 -9.35
CA ILE A 260 -9.23 23.81 -8.55
C ILE A 260 -8.05 24.18 -9.46
N ASP A 261 -7.82 23.40 -10.51
CA ASP A 261 -6.63 23.47 -11.37
C ASP A 261 -6.55 24.78 -12.16
N SER A 262 -7.70 25.40 -12.45
CA SER A 262 -7.77 26.69 -13.15
C SER A 262 -7.97 27.89 -12.21
N SER A 263 -7.92 27.72 -10.89
CA SER A 263 -7.98 28.83 -9.93
C SER A 263 -6.59 29.23 -9.45
N THR A 264 -6.30 30.52 -9.44
CA THR A 264 -5.01 31.07 -8.98
C THR A 264 -4.99 31.38 -7.49
N SER A 265 -6.14 31.36 -6.82
CA SER A 265 -6.27 31.59 -5.38
C SER A 265 -7.48 30.86 -4.78
N PHE A 266 -7.45 30.67 -3.46
CA PHE A 266 -8.58 30.08 -2.73
C PHE A 266 -9.87 30.86 -2.89
N GLU A 267 -9.83 32.20 -2.92
CA GLU A 267 -11.03 33.03 -3.12
C GLU A 267 -11.65 32.86 -4.52
N GLN A 268 -10.81 32.68 -5.55
CA GLN A 268 -11.30 32.38 -6.88
C GLN A 268 -11.93 30.99 -6.93
N PHE A 269 -11.27 29.99 -6.34
CA PHE A 269 -11.80 28.63 -6.19
C PHE A 269 -13.15 28.67 -5.48
N LYS A 270 -13.24 29.32 -4.31
CA LYS A 270 -14.44 29.42 -3.48
C LYS A 270 -15.61 30.03 -4.25
N ARG A 271 -15.39 31.12 -4.98
CA ARG A 271 -16.42 31.73 -5.84
C ARG A 271 -16.92 30.81 -6.93
N ARG A 272 -16.01 30.13 -7.63
CA ARG A 272 -16.35 29.22 -8.72
C ARG A 272 -17.04 27.94 -8.21
N LEU A 273 -16.62 27.44 -7.05
CA LEU A 273 -17.26 26.33 -6.37
C LEU A 273 -18.70 26.67 -5.96
N ASN A 274 -18.96 27.87 -5.43
CA ASN A 274 -20.32 28.30 -5.11
C ASN A 274 -21.18 28.44 -6.38
N ASN A 275 -20.64 29.01 -7.46
CA ASN A 275 -21.37 29.03 -8.73
C ASN A 275 -21.73 27.61 -9.19
N TRP A 276 -20.74 26.71 -9.22
CA TRP A 276 -20.95 25.31 -9.55
C TRP A 276 -22.00 24.64 -8.66
N ALA A 277 -21.93 24.86 -7.34
CA ALA A 277 -22.84 24.28 -6.36
C ALA A 277 -24.30 24.71 -6.61
N SER A 278 -24.53 25.98 -6.96
CA SER A 278 -25.87 26.51 -7.25
C SER A 278 -26.61 25.76 -8.37
N TYR A 279 -25.88 25.14 -9.29
CA TYR A 279 -26.45 24.36 -10.40
C TYR A 279 -26.36 22.84 -10.21
N ARG A 280 -25.43 22.38 -9.35
CA ARG A 280 -25.06 20.96 -9.24
C ARG A 280 -25.47 20.30 -7.94
N LEU A 281 -25.80 21.05 -6.89
CA LEU A 281 -26.24 20.52 -5.60
C LEU A 281 -27.74 20.75 -5.39
N THR A 282 -28.36 19.89 -4.60
CA THR A 282 -29.82 19.87 -4.43
C THR A 282 -30.31 21.16 -3.78
N ASN A 283 -29.61 21.64 -2.74
CA ASN A 283 -29.89 22.90 -2.06
C ASN A 283 -28.89 23.99 -2.43
N GLY A 284 -28.23 23.87 -3.59
CA GLY A 284 -27.25 24.83 -4.04
C GLY A 284 -26.08 25.02 -3.06
N ASN A 285 -25.75 26.27 -2.75
CA ASN A 285 -24.62 26.61 -1.88
C ASN A 285 -24.82 26.15 -0.43
N ASP A 286 -26.06 25.92 -0.01
CA ASP A 286 -26.37 25.47 1.35
C ASP A 286 -25.97 24.01 1.61
N ASP A 287 -25.65 23.25 0.56
CA ASP A 287 -25.06 21.90 0.70
C ASP A 287 -23.53 21.94 0.91
N LEU A 288 -22.88 23.08 0.69
CA LEU A 288 -21.45 23.24 0.97
C LEU A 288 -21.18 23.45 2.47
N PRO A 289 -20.02 23.07 3.01
CA PRO A 289 -19.61 23.43 4.37
C PRO A 289 -19.46 24.95 4.54
N ALA A 290 -19.73 25.47 5.74
CA ALA A 290 -19.78 26.92 6.01
C ALA A 290 -18.52 27.67 5.56
N GLY A 291 -17.31 27.14 5.79
CA GLY A 291 -16.08 27.81 5.36
C GLY A 291 -15.88 27.89 3.84
N LEU A 292 -16.61 27.07 3.08
CA LEU A 292 -16.63 27.10 1.61
C LEU A 292 -17.82 27.90 1.06
N ARG A 293 -18.78 28.35 1.87
CA ARG A 293 -19.87 29.23 1.41
C ARG A 293 -19.38 30.65 1.28
N ILE A 294 -19.84 31.34 0.24
CA ILE A 294 -19.79 32.81 0.23
C ILE A 294 -20.99 33.30 1.03
N GLU A 295 -20.75 34.02 2.12
CA GLU A 295 -21.82 34.70 2.83
C GLU A 295 -22.42 35.74 1.88
N GLY A 296 -23.72 35.65 1.62
CA GLY A 296 -24.42 36.64 0.81
C GLY A 296 -24.23 38.01 1.42
N CYS A 297 -23.83 38.99 0.61
CA CYS A 297 -23.95 40.40 0.98
C CYS A 297 -25.41 40.60 1.42
N ARG A 298 -25.65 40.84 2.72
CA ARG A 298 -26.95 41.32 3.16
C ARG A 298 -27.15 42.63 2.43
N THR A 299 -28.09 42.63 1.50
CA THR A 299 -28.56 43.83 0.81
C THR A 299 -29.47 44.62 1.75
#